data_AF-A0AAE0Z0D1-F1
#
_entry.id   AF-A0AAE0Z0D1-F1
#
_cell.length_a   1.000
_cell.length_b   1.000
_cell.length_c   1.000
_cell.angle_alpha   90.00
_cell.angle_beta   90.00
_cell.angle_gamma   90.00
#
_symmetry.space_group_name_H-M   'P 1'
#
loop_
_entity.id
_entity.type
_entity.pdbx_description
1 polymer ?
#
loop_
_entity_poly.entity_id
_entity_poly.type
_entity_poly.pdbx_seq_one_letter_code
_entity_poly.pdbx_strand_id
1 'polypeptide(L)'
;MQIYYSRAIRRAKTAEEMRQNILASVYHEYSTDDLPQAPTLGAFSRDPSGSTSTLLGIAKGSTPPLDYDLLHRYLEPIYDRLASLQLLRKCELKTTQNPNESFHHSVWSRCSKKNFHSLKRVEFALKSAAAEFNSGPCGLKTVKQSLGFREGEHGQRLGGARLKKRLYKSTLLEQKKAKK
;
A
#
# COMPACT_ATOMS: atom_id res chain seq x y z
N MET A 1 6.59 -1.51 19.22
CA MET A 1 5.45 -1.14 18.37
C MET A 1 5.67 -0.77 16.88
N GLN A 2 6.17 0.41 16.48
CA GLN A 2 6.11 0.87 15.07
C GLN A 2 6.84 -0.05 14.05
N ILE A 3 7.97 -0.64 14.46
CA ILE A 3 8.76 -1.59 13.64
C ILE A 3 8.00 -2.89 13.40
N TYR A 4 7.26 -3.37 14.41
CA TYR A 4 6.46 -4.60 14.30
C TYR A 4 5.27 -4.42 13.37
N TYR A 5 4.56 -3.28 13.49
CA TYR A 5 3.46 -2.94 12.59
C TYR A 5 3.90 -2.90 11.11
N SER A 6 5.01 -2.20 10.83
CA SER A 6 5.54 -2.10 9.47
C SER A 6 6.07 -3.45 8.94
N ARG A 7 6.63 -4.31 9.80
CA ARG A 7 7.00 -5.68 9.44
C ARG A 7 5.78 -6.55 9.16
N ALA A 8 4.71 -6.45 9.94
CA ALA A 8 3.48 -7.20 9.75
C ALA A 8 2.86 -6.94 8.37
N ILE A 9 2.82 -5.66 7.95
CA ILE A 9 2.34 -5.27 6.61
C ILE A 9 3.28 -5.75 5.50
N ARG A 10 4.60 -5.59 5.66
CA ARG A 10 5.57 -5.91 4.60
C ARG A 10 5.77 -7.40 4.38
N ARG A 11 5.61 -8.24 5.42
CA ARG A 11 5.85 -9.68 5.33
C ARG A 11 4.61 -10.46 4.90
N ALA A 12 3.43 -10.08 5.37
CA ALA A 12 2.16 -10.72 5.00
C ALA A 12 1.82 -10.52 3.51
N LYS A 13 1.03 -11.46 2.96
CA LYS A 13 0.57 -11.42 1.57
C LYS A 13 -0.85 -10.87 1.46
N THR A 14 -1.71 -11.24 2.39
CA THR A 14 -3.14 -10.91 2.42
C THR A 14 -3.47 -9.95 3.56
N ALA A 15 -4.56 -9.19 3.41
CA ALA A 15 -5.05 -8.30 4.45
C ALA A 15 -5.37 -9.03 5.77
N GLU A 16 -5.87 -10.26 5.69
CA GLU A 16 -6.14 -11.09 6.88
C GLU A 16 -4.85 -11.45 7.63
N GLU A 17 -3.82 -11.91 6.92
CA GLU A 17 -2.49 -12.18 7.50
C GLU A 17 -1.87 -10.91 8.11
N MET A 18 -2.04 -9.76 7.46
CA MET A 18 -1.58 -8.47 8.01
C MET A 18 -2.27 -8.18 9.34
N ARG A 19 -3.60 -8.30 9.39
CA ARG A 19 -4.40 -8.07 10.60
C ARG A 19 -3.96 -8.99 11.72
N GLN A 20 -3.83 -10.28 11.43
CA GLN A 20 -3.42 -11.30 12.39
C GLN A 20 -2.03 -11.02 12.96
N ASN A 21 -1.07 -10.67 12.10
CA ASN A 21 0.29 -10.34 12.53
C ASN A 21 0.37 -9.04 13.35
N ILE A 22 -0.45 -8.03 13.00
CA ILE A 22 -0.55 -6.78 13.75
C ILE A 22 -1.09 -7.06 15.15
N LEU A 23 -2.21 -7.76 15.26
CA LEU A 23 -2.84 -8.09 16.54
C LEU A 23 -1.93 -8.99 17.39
N ALA A 24 -1.31 -10.01 16.79
CA ALA A 24 -0.34 -10.86 17.49
C ALA A 24 0.83 -10.05 18.08
N SER A 25 1.30 -9.01 17.38
CA SER A 25 2.36 -8.15 17.92
C SER A 25 1.91 -7.32 19.12
N VAL A 26 0.64 -6.89 19.16
CA VAL A 26 0.07 -6.15 20.30
C VAL A 26 -0.10 -7.07 21.50
N TYR A 27 -0.71 -8.24 21.29
CA TYR A 27 -0.93 -9.21 22.36
C TYR A 27 0.38 -9.80 22.89
N HIS A 28 1.42 -9.93 22.06
CA HIS A 28 2.74 -10.35 22.51
C HIS A 28 3.43 -9.31 23.42
N GLU A 29 3.22 -8.00 23.22
CA GLU A 29 3.79 -6.97 24.11
C GLU A 29 3.09 -6.91 25.49
N TYR A 30 1.92 -7.55 25.63
CA TYR A 30 1.16 -7.67 26.88
C TYR A 30 1.31 -9.04 27.59
N SER A 31 1.64 -10.09 26.84
CA SER A 31 1.69 -11.45 27.36
C SER A 31 2.70 -11.55 28.50
N THR A 32 2.20 -11.92 29.68
CA THR A 32 3.00 -12.17 30.89
C THR A 32 3.14 -13.68 31.09
N ASP A 33 4.20 -14.13 31.76
CA ASP A 33 4.38 -15.56 32.12
C ASP A 33 3.18 -16.11 32.91
N ASP A 34 2.51 -15.25 33.70
CA ASP A 34 1.34 -15.60 34.53
C ASP A 34 0.01 -15.62 33.76
N LEU A 35 -0.08 -14.94 32.61
CA LEU A 35 -1.28 -14.83 31.76
C LEU A 35 -0.88 -14.87 30.27
N PRO A 36 -0.63 -16.06 29.70
CA PRO A 36 -0.29 -16.19 28.29
C PRO A 36 -1.52 -15.88 27.44
N GLN A 37 -1.58 -14.67 26.89
CA GLN A 37 -2.66 -14.25 26.00
C GLN A 37 -2.31 -14.36 24.51
N ALA A 38 -1.21 -15.02 24.15
CA ALA A 38 -0.96 -15.36 22.77
C ALA A 38 -2.07 -16.33 22.30
N PRO A 39 -3.00 -15.90 21.43
CA PRO A 39 -3.86 -16.87 20.79
C PRO A 39 -2.93 -17.73 19.92
N THR A 40 -3.25 -19.02 19.79
CA THR A 40 -2.60 -20.02 18.93
C THR A 40 -2.59 -19.60 17.45
N LEU A 41 -1.95 -18.49 17.13
CA LEU A 41 -1.90 -17.83 15.84
C LEU A 41 -0.43 -17.75 15.45
N GLY A 42 0.05 -18.90 14.94
CA GLY A 42 1.14 -19.01 14.00
C GLY A 42 2.37 -18.17 14.33
N ALA A 43 3.33 -18.81 14.98
CA ALA A 43 4.72 -18.40 15.07
C ALA A 43 5.17 -17.57 13.85
N PHE A 44 5.77 -16.40 14.14
CA PHE A 44 6.60 -15.65 13.19
C PHE A 44 7.42 -16.65 12.36
N SER A 45 7.13 -16.72 11.06
CA SER A 45 7.61 -17.81 10.21
C SER A 45 9.14 -17.94 10.25
N ARG A 46 9.56 -19.16 10.56
CA ARG A 46 10.93 -19.69 10.59
C ARG A 46 11.66 -19.41 9.28
N ASP A 47 12.86 -18.84 9.35
CA ASP A 47 13.79 -18.76 8.21
C ASP A 47 14.22 -20.19 7.81
N PRO A 48 14.37 -20.53 6.52
CA PRO A 48 14.70 -21.90 6.09
C PRO A 48 16.14 -22.33 6.40
N SER A 49 16.98 -21.45 6.96
CA SER A 49 18.42 -21.68 7.12
C SER A 49 18.83 -22.42 8.41
N GLY A 50 17.91 -23.13 9.07
CA GLY A 50 18.28 -24.17 10.04
C GLY A 50 19.06 -23.70 11.27
N SER A 51 19.01 -22.42 11.62
CA SER A 51 19.46 -21.98 12.96
C SER A 51 18.28 -22.13 13.91
N THR A 52 18.35 -23.19 14.71
CA THR A 52 17.45 -23.49 15.82
C THR A 52 17.33 -22.26 16.71
N SER A 53 16.31 -21.42 16.50
CA SER A 53 15.83 -20.61 17.61
C SER A 53 15.12 -21.60 18.51
N THR A 54 15.86 -22.11 19.50
CA THR A 54 15.33 -22.48 20.79
C THR A 54 14.14 -21.56 21.06
N LEU A 55 13.00 -22.14 21.47
CA LEU A 55 12.02 -21.41 22.26
C LEU A 55 12.83 -20.59 23.27
N LEU A 56 13.06 -19.31 22.97
CA LEU A 56 13.52 -18.38 23.96
C LEU A 56 12.29 -18.26 24.85
N GLY A 57 12.20 -19.19 25.80
CA GLY A 57 11.48 -18.94 27.03
C GLY A 57 11.85 -17.53 27.40
N ILE A 58 10.82 -16.72 27.60
CA ILE A 58 10.91 -15.29 27.87
C ILE A 58 12.10 -15.10 28.79
N ALA A 59 13.16 -14.51 28.24
CA ALA A 59 14.42 -14.39 28.96
C ALA A 59 14.08 -13.67 30.27
N LYS A 60 14.38 -14.30 31.41
CA LYS A 60 14.21 -13.70 32.73
C LYS A 60 14.79 -12.28 32.67
N GLY A 61 13.93 -11.27 32.70
CA GLY A 61 14.31 -9.86 32.60
C GLY A 61 13.87 -9.09 31.34
N SER A 62 12.99 -9.64 30.48
CA SER A 62 12.33 -8.82 29.46
C SER A 62 11.48 -7.73 30.13
N THR A 63 11.52 -6.52 29.57
CA THR A 63 10.80 -5.31 30.01
C THR A 63 9.42 -5.62 30.59
N PRO A 64 8.99 -4.94 31.68
CA PRO A 64 7.68 -5.20 32.26
C PRO A 64 6.62 -5.13 31.17
N PRO A 65 5.68 -6.09 31.13
CA PRO A 65 4.58 -6.08 30.17
C PRO A 65 3.88 -4.74 30.24
N LEU A 66 3.43 -4.26 29.08
CA LEU A 66 2.72 -2.99 29.03
C LEU A 66 1.52 -3.04 29.98
N ASP A 67 1.27 -1.94 30.69
CA ASP A 67 0.13 -1.86 31.62
C ASP A 67 -1.18 -2.21 30.89
N TYR A 68 -1.92 -3.18 31.45
CA TYR A 68 -3.16 -3.72 30.90
C TYR A 68 -4.16 -2.59 30.63
N ASP A 69 -4.35 -1.71 31.60
CA ASP A 69 -5.31 -0.63 31.51
C ASP A 69 -4.92 0.36 30.43
N LEU A 70 -3.63 0.65 30.29
CA LEU A 70 -3.12 1.55 29.26
C LEU A 70 -3.28 0.93 27.86
N LEU A 71 -3.07 -0.38 27.72
CA LEU A 71 -3.16 -1.07 26.45
C LEU A 71 -4.61 -1.19 25.96
N HIS A 72 -5.52 -1.73 26.78
CA HIS A 72 -6.92 -1.94 26.39
C HIS A 72 -7.67 -0.62 26.23
N ARG A 73 -7.38 0.38 27.07
CA ARG A 73 -8.07 1.67 27.00
C ARG A 73 -7.61 2.54 25.83
N TYR A 74 -6.31 2.52 25.50
CA TYR A 74 -5.75 3.48 24.54
C TYR A 74 -5.15 2.85 23.29
N LEU A 75 -4.44 1.72 23.40
CA LEU A 75 -3.71 1.15 22.26
C LEU A 75 -4.54 0.20 21.42
N GLU A 76 -5.32 -0.68 22.04
CA GLU A 76 -6.20 -1.63 21.35
C GLU A 76 -7.12 -0.94 20.32
N PRO A 77 -7.89 0.12 20.64
CA PRO A 77 -8.74 0.78 19.66
C PRO A 77 -7.96 1.43 18.51
N ILE A 78 -6.72 1.89 18.76
CA ILE A 78 -5.85 2.43 17.72
C ILE A 78 -5.42 1.31 16.78
N TYR A 79 -4.97 0.18 17.34
CA TYR A 79 -4.50 -0.97 16.59
C TYR A 79 -5.62 -1.68 15.83
N ASP A 80 -6.83 -1.78 16.38
CA ASP A 80 -7.99 -2.29 15.68
C ASP A 80 -8.36 -1.44 14.46
N ARG A 81 -8.31 -0.12 14.61
CA ARG A 81 -8.54 0.81 13.49
C ARG A 81 -7.44 0.66 12.43
N LEU A 82 -6.18 0.53 12.84
CA LEU A 82 -5.05 0.30 11.93
C LEU A 82 -5.07 -1.09 11.29
N ALA A 83 -5.65 -2.08 11.97
CA ALA A 83 -5.81 -3.45 11.49
C ALA A 83 -7.12 -3.68 10.71
N SER A 84 -7.85 -2.60 10.40
CA SER A 84 -9.06 -2.66 9.57
C SER A 84 -8.77 -3.29 8.20
N LEU A 85 -9.54 -4.31 7.84
CA LEU A 85 -9.40 -4.99 6.55
C LEU A 85 -9.57 -4.05 5.35
N GLN A 86 -10.41 -3.01 5.48
CA GLN A 86 -10.57 -2.00 4.44
C GLN A 86 -9.29 -1.19 4.20
N LEU A 87 -8.53 -0.92 5.27
CA LEU A 87 -7.23 -0.25 5.19
C LEU A 87 -6.16 -1.23 4.67
N LEU A 88 -6.11 -2.44 5.21
CA LEU A 88 -5.08 -3.41 4.88
C LEU A 88 -5.18 -3.94 3.44
N ARG A 89 -6.40 -4.06 2.88
CA ARG A 89 -6.61 -4.38 1.46
C ARG A 89 -5.91 -3.39 0.52
N LYS A 90 -5.80 -2.13 0.93
CA LYS A 90 -5.07 -1.09 0.19
C LYS A 90 -3.55 -1.29 0.26
N CYS A 91 -3.05 -1.93 1.32
CA CYS A 91 -1.63 -2.22 1.55
C CYS A 91 -1.15 -3.53 0.91
N GLU A 92 -2.05 -4.41 0.44
CA GLU A 92 -1.71 -5.71 -0.17
C GLU A 92 -0.72 -5.63 -1.34
N LEU A 93 -0.78 -4.54 -2.11
CA LEU A 93 0.11 -4.35 -3.25
C LEU A 93 1.52 -3.89 -2.84
N LYS A 94 1.71 -3.47 -1.58
CA LYS A 94 2.99 -2.94 -1.05
C LYS A 94 3.59 -1.79 -1.89
N THR A 95 2.75 -1.15 -2.69
CA THR A 95 3.08 0.01 -3.51
C THR A 95 2.89 1.29 -2.70
N THR A 96 3.73 2.29 -2.93
CA THR A 96 3.53 3.62 -2.35
C THR A 96 2.21 4.20 -2.84
N GLN A 97 1.29 4.41 -1.90
CA GLN A 97 0.01 5.09 -2.14
C GLN A 97 0.18 6.60 -2.01
N ASN A 98 1.19 7.19 -2.66
CA ASN A 98 1.24 8.63 -2.75
C ASN A 98 0.58 9.06 -4.07
N PRO A 99 -0.76 9.27 -4.11
CA PRO A 99 -1.44 9.73 -5.31
C PRO A 99 -0.86 11.06 -5.80
N ASN A 100 -0.32 11.89 -4.90
CA ASN A 100 0.34 13.13 -5.26
C ASN A 100 1.63 12.86 -6.03
N GLU A 101 2.42 11.85 -5.67
CA GLU A 101 3.63 11.47 -6.41
C GLU A 101 3.30 10.96 -7.81
N SER A 102 2.25 10.14 -7.94
CA SER A 102 1.79 9.65 -9.23
C SER A 102 1.24 10.78 -10.12
N PHE A 103 0.44 11.69 -9.54
CA PHE A 103 -0.10 12.84 -10.24
C PHE A 103 1.00 13.81 -10.66
N HIS A 104 1.92 14.15 -9.76
CA HIS A 104 3.08 15.00 -10.05
C HIS A 104 3.93 14.40 -11.17
N HIS A 105 4.17 13.09 -11.16
CA HIS A 105 4.88 12.42 -12.25
C HIS A 105 4.16 12.62 -13.60
N SER A 106 2.83 12.49 -13.62
CA SER A 106 2.01 12.77 -14.80
C SER A 106 2.18 14.23 -15.27
N VAL A 107 2.08 15.23 -14.39
CA VAL A 107 2.29 16.64 -14.74
C VAL A 107 3.69 16.87 -15.32
N TRP A 108 4.73 16.40 -14.62
CA TRP A 108 6.12 16.67 -14.99
C TRP A 108 6.59 15.92 -16.24
N SER A 109 5.96 14.79 -16.58
CA SER A 109 6.18 14.12 -17.86
C SER A 109 5.74 14.95 -19.07
N ARG A 110 4.80 15.89 -18.90
CA ARG A 110 4.31 16.79 -19.95
C ARG A 110 5.02 18.14 -19.94
N CYS A 111 5.42 18.60 -18.76
CA CYS A 111 6.06 19.89 -18.53
C CYS A 111 7.24 19.70 -17.58
N SER A 112 8.47 19.64 -18.10
CA SER A 112 9.63 19.32 -17.26
C SER A 112 9.92 20.43 -16.26
N LYS A 113 10.14 20.09 -14.99
CA LYS A 113 10.59 21.04 -13.96
C LYS A 113 11.96 21.64 -14.24
N LYS A 114 12.77 20.98 -15.07
CA LYS A 114 14.14 21.41 -15.40
C LYS A 114 14.17 22.55 -16.42
N ASN A 115 13.06 22.77 -17.12
CA ASN A 115 12.98 23.74 -18.21
C ASN A 115 12.01 24.86 -17.84
N PHE A 116 12.30 26.07 -18.31
CA PHE A 116 11.36 27.18 -18.21
C PHE A 116 10.25 27.02 -19.24
N HIS A 117 9.01 27.22 -18.79
CA HIS A 117 7.80 27.09 -19.60
C HIS A 117 6.87 28.27 -19.32
N SER A 118 6.11 28.70 -20.32
CA SER A 118 5.10 29.75 -20.13
C SER A 118 3.97 29.28 -19.23
N LEU A 119 3.31 30.21 -18.52
CA LEU A 119 2.17 29.91 -17.64
C LEU A 119 1.10 29.08 -18.36
N LYS A 120 0.74 29.47 -19.59
CA LYS A 120 -0.23 28.76 -20.43
C LYS A 120 0.15 27.28 -20.66
N ARG A 121 1.44 26.99 -20.86
CA ARG A 121 1.93 25.61 -21.06
C ARG A 121 1.83 24.79 -19.77
N VAL A 122 2.16 25.40 -18.63
CA VAL A 122 2.05 24.74 -17.32
C VAL A 122 0.58 24.43 -17.00
N GLU A 123 -0.33 25.39 -17.20
CA GLU A 123 -1.75 25.17 -16.99
C GLU A 123 -2.32 24.07 -17.89
N PHE A 124 -1.94 24.08 -19.16
CA PHE A 124 -2.38 23.04 -20.10
C PHE A 124 -1.88 21.65 -19.68
N ALA A 125 -0.61 21.55 -19.27
CA ALA A 125 -0.05 20.29 -18.78
C ALA A 125 -0.76 19.79 -17.52
N LEU A 126 -1.08 20.70 -16.58
CA LEU A 126 -1.81 20.38 -15.36
C LEU A 126 -3.24 19.88 -15.67
N LYS A 127 -4.00 20.64 -16.46
CA LYS A 127 -5.37 20.29 -16.86
C LYS A 127 -5.42 18.96 -17.63
N SER A 128 -4.48 18.77 -18.57
CA SER A 128 -4.36 17.53 -19.34
C SER A 128 -3.96 16.32 -18.48
N ALA A 129 -3.03 16.51 -17.54
CA ALA A 129 -2.63 15.46 -16.62
C ALA A 129 -3.77 15.08 -15.67
N ALA A 130 -4.54 16.05 -15.18
CA ALA A 130 -5.72 15.81 -14.34
C ALA A 130 -6.81 15.01 -15.10
N ALA A 131 -7.09 15.39 -16.34
CA ALA A 131 -8.02 14.65 -17.19
C ALA A 131 -7.58 13.20 -17.41
N GLU A 132 -6.29 12.96 -17.70
CA GLU A 132 -5.79 11.60 -17.90
C GLU A 132 -5.68 10.78 -16.60
N PHE A 133 -5.39 11.44 -15.47
CA PHE A 133 -5.30 10.78 -14.16
C PHE A 133 -6.68 10.28 -13.72
N ASN A 134 -7.70 11.12 -13.84
CA ASN A 134 -9.06 10.81 -13.39
C ASN A 134 -9.83 9.93 -14.39
N SER A 135 -9.70 10.18 -15.69
CA SER A 135 -10.52 9.53 -16.73
C SER A 135 -9.71 8.65 -17.69
N GLY A 136 -8.44 8.39 -17.39
CA GLY A 136 -7.56 7.61 -18.25
C GLY A 136 -7.33 8.26 -19.63
N PRO A 137 -6.93 7.47 -20.64
CA PRO A 137 -6.68 7.98 -21.99
C PRO A 137 -7.87 8.70 -22.63
N CYS A 138 -9.10 8.35 -22.23
CA CYS A 138 -10.32 9.00 -22.69
C CYS A 138 -10.40 10.48 -22.25
N GLY A 139 -9.93 10.81 -21.04
CA GLY A 139 -9.92 12.20 -20.56
C GLY A 139 -9.09 13.12 -21.44
N LEU A 140 -7.90 12.65 -21.86
CA LEU A 140 -7.04 13.43 -22.76
C LEU A 140 -7.66 13.59 -24.15
N LYS A 141 -8.39 12.58 -24.65
CA LYS A 141 -9.13 12.66 -25.91
C LYS A 141 -10.18 13.77 -25.86
N THR A 142 -10.98 13.86 -24.78
CA THR A 142 -11.98 14.91 -24.60
C THR A 142 -11.35 16.31 -24.57
N VAL A 143 -10.22 16.47 -23.87
CA VAL A 143 -9.47 17.74 -23.85
C VAL A 143 -8.98 18.13 -25.25
N LYS A 144 -8.48 17.18 -26.05
CA LYS A 144 -8.05 17.46 -27.43
C LYS A 144 -9.22 17.86 -28.33
N GLN A 145 -10.34 17.17 -28.22
CA GLN A 145 -11.55 17.45 -29.00
C GLN A 145 -12.14 18.83 -28.69
N SER A 146 -12.18 19.22 -27.40
CA SER A 146 -12.65 20.56 -27.01
C SER A 146 -11.74 21.70 -27.52
N LEU A 147 -10.47 21.39 -27.78
CA LEU A 147 -9.51 22.31 -28.40
C LEU A 147 -9.54 22.28 -29.94
N GLY A 148 -10.48 21.55 -30.55
CA GLY A 148 -10.62 21.44 -32.02
C GLY A 148 -9.66 20.44 -32.68
N PHE A 149 -8.86 19.70 -31.91
CA PHE A 149 -7.96 18.69 -32.47
C PHE A 149 -8.71 17.37 -32.69
N ARG A 150 -8.73 16.90 -33.95
CA ARG A 150 -9.15 15.54 -34.27
C ARG A 150 -8.03 14.57 -33.92
N GLU A 151 -8.38 13.52 -33.18
CA GLU A 151 -7.42 12.50 -32.78
C GLU A 151 -7.14 11.54 -33.95
N GLY A 152 -5.91 11.54 -34.44
CA GLY A 152 -5.47 10.62 -35.49
C GLY A 152 -5.47 9.15 -35.02
N GLU A 153 -5.62 8.23 -35.97
CA GLU A 153 -5.71 6.78 -35.73
C GLU A 153 -4.53 6.24 -34.91
N HIS A 154 -3.31 6.73 -35.20
CA HIS A 154 -2.12 6.35 -34.46
C HIS A 154 -2.19 6.71 -32.97
N GLY A 155 -2.76 7.87 -32.64
CA GLY A 155 -2.96 8.33 -31.27
C GLY A 155 -3.94 7.44 -30.51
N GLN A 156 -5.04 7.08 -31.16
CA GLN A 156 -6.05 6.17 -30.60
C GLN A 156 -5.46 4.78 -30.34
N ARG A 157 -4.69 4.26 -31.29
CA ARG A 157 -4.00 2.95 -31.16
C ARG A 157 -3.02 2.95 -29.99
N LEU A 158 -2.17 3.98 -29.88
CA LEU A 158 -1.21 4.10 -28.78
C LEU A 158 -1.91 4.26 -27.43
N GLY A 159 -2.97 5.08 -27.36
CA GLY A 159 -3.78 5.24 -26.16
C GLY A 159 -4.41 3.92 -25.71
N GLY A 160 -4.98 3.17 -26.65
CA GLY A 160 -5.53 1.84 -26.43
C GLY A 160 -4.48 0.84 -25.95
N ALA A 161 -3.29 0.82 -26.55
CA ALA A 161 -2.19 -0.05 -26.12
C ALA A 161 -1.72 0.28 -24.69
N ARG A 162 -1.63 1.56 -24.33
CA ARG A 162 -1.30 2.00 -22.96
C ARG A 162 -2.38 1.58 -21.96
N LEU A 163 -3.67 1.72 -22.32
CA LEU A 163 -4.78 1.28 -21.48
C LEU A 163 -4.76 -0.24 -21.28
N LYS A 164 -4.62 -1.01 -22.36
CA LYS A 164 -4.51 -2.48 -22.31
C LYS A 164 -3.34 -2.91 -21.43
N LYS A 165 -2.18 -2.25 -21.53
CA LYS A 165 -1.03 -2.53 -20.66
C LYS A 165 -1.29 -2.20 -19.19
N ARG A 166 -1.99 -1.10 -18.89
CA ARG A 166 -2.41 -0.75 -17.51
C ARG A 166 -3.39 -1.77 -16.95
N LEU A 167 -4.42 -2.13 -17.71
CA LEU A 167 -5.40 -3.16 -17.35
C LEU A 167 -4.72 -4.51 -17.15
N TYR A 168 -3.87 -4.94 -18.08
CA TYR A 168 -3.10 -6.18 -17.97
C TYR A 168 -2.22 -6.20 -16.71
N LYS A 169 -1.54 -5.10 -16.37
CA LYS A 169 -0.79 -5.03 -15.11
C LYS A 169 -1.71 -5.13 -13.90
N SER A 170 -2.88 -4.48 -13.93
CA SER A 170 -3.88 -4.58 -12.86
C SER A 170 -4.38 -6.02 -12.70
N THR A 171 -4.83 -6.64 -13.78
CA THR A 171 -5.37 -8.00 -13.77
C THR A 171 -4.31 -9.06 -13.49
N LEU A 172 -3.05 -8.86 -13.92
CA LEU A 172 -1.96 -9.77 -13.59
C LEU A 172 -1.55 -9.66 -12.12
N LEU A 173 -1.71 -8.49 -11.50
CA LEU A 173 -1.60 -8.35 -10.05
C LEU A 173 -2.77 -9.05 -9.33
N GLU A 174 -3.99 -8.98 -9.86
CA GLU A 174 -5.17 -9.71 -9.34
C GLU A 174 -5.06 -11.23 -9.53
N GLN A 175 -4.57 -11.72 -10.66
CA GLN A 175 -4.38 -13.15 -10.91
C GLN A 175 -3.23 -13.74 -10.08
N LYS A 176 -2.17 -12.94 -9.82
CA LYS A 176 -1.15 -13.30 -8.83
C LYS A 176 -1.72 -13.39 -7.41
N LYS A 177 -2.83 -12.71 -7.09
CA LYS A 177 -3.58 -12.91 -5.84
C LYS A 177 -4.38 -14.22 -5.88
N ALA A 178 -5.07 -14.53 -6.99
CA ALA A 178 -5.94 -15.69 -7.09
C ALA A 178 -5.21 -17.06 -7.14
N LYS A 179 -3.94 -17.07 -7.56
CA LYS A 179 -3.11 -18.29 -7.63
C LYS A 179 -2.26 -18.56 -6.38
N LYS A 180 -2.37 -17.72 -5.35
CA LYS A 180 -1.62 -17.82 -4.09
C LYS A 180 -2.57 -18.03 -2.94
#